data_AF-A0A2W0BY17-F1
#
_entry.id   AF-A0A2W0BY17-F1
#
_cell.length_a   1.000
_cell.length_b   1.000
_cell.length_c   1.000
_cell.angle_alpha   90.00
_cell.angle_beta   90.00
_cell.angle_gamma   90.00
#
_symmetry.space_group_name_H-M   'P 1'
#
loop_
_entity.id
_entity.type
_entity.pdbx_description
1 polymer ?
#
loop_
_entity_poly.entity_id
_entity_poly.type
_entity_poly.pdbx_seq_one_letter_code
_entity_poly.pdbx_strand_id
1 'polypeptide(L)'
;MNKDAVHRVWAPSEAVWSRWVKPVLFAFADSVLEAPTAGSERLQTAARIQTGWLPSSGSYAIVVDVPGEEGVMYGLELARRRYRPIPLYNALPFPLNEKLTPPQARSTTTVEVTPILAAICRETATLKKIHLSPAAPPAFLLDADRRIARIDPEPGIFDNRSVSFETDFPSADFLLAHAIGSVIVLQKDSDIAGDLAQTLLSWQRGGVHIFLKRIGDATSPRSVVVQPPSLLRRLWYRISVALSLRRGELGAFGSIVPSAG
;
A
#
# COMPACT_ATOMS: atom_id res chain seq x y z
N MET A 1 2.25 20.42 -10.89
CA MET A 1 2.69 19.02 -11.14
C MET A 1 1.46 18.26 -11.60
N ASN A 2 1.55 17.34 -12.56
CA ASN A 2 0.41 16.53 -13.04
C ASN A 2 0.55 15.06 -12.64
N LYS A 3 -0.49 14.24 -12.82
CA LYS A 3 -0.47 12.80 -12.46
C LYS A 3 0.74 12.02 -12.99
N ASP A 4 1.19 12.27 -14.22
CA ASP A 4 2.30 11.52 -14.81
C ASP A 4 3.63 11.93 -14.17
N ALA A 5 3.78 13.21 -13.82
CA ALA A 5 4.94 13.70 -13.08
C ALA A 5 4.98 13.15 -11.65
N VAL A 6 3.81 13.01 -10.99
CA VAL A 6 3.72 12.30 -9.69
C VAL A 6 4.16 10.86 -9.87
N HIS A 7 3.54 10.13 -10.80
CA HIS A 7 3.84 8.71 -11.04
C HIS A 7 5.32 8.47 -11.33
N ARG A 8 5.97 9.27 -12.20
CA ARG A 8 7.39 9.11 -12.54
C ARG A 8 8.34 9.26 -11.35
N VAL A 9 7.98 10.02 -10.32
CA VAL A 9 8.83 10.17 -9.11
C VAL A 9 8.74 8.92 -8.24
N TRP A 10 7.56 8.32 -8.13
CA TRP A 10 7.32 7.13 -7.31
C TRP A 10 7.65 5.82 -8.04
N ALA A 11 7.56 5.81 -9.37
CA ALA A 11 7.85 4.69 -10.25
C ALA A 11 8.85 5.10 -11.36
N PRO A 12 10.08 5.50 -11.02
CA PRO A 12 11.09 5.85 -12.01
C PRO A 12 11.44 4.64 -12.89
N SER A 13 11.50 4.81 -14.20
CA SER A 13 11.66 3.72 -15.18
C SER A 13 12.95 2.91 -14.99
N GLU A 14 13.98 3.53 -14.46
CA GLU A 14 15.29 2.93 -14.22
C GLU A 14 15.33 2.06 -12.97
N ALA A 15 14.41 2.25 -12.02
CA ALA A 15 14.42 1.48 -10.78
C ALA A 15 13.84 0.08 -10.99
N VAL A 16 14.58 -0.93 -10.50
CA VAL A 16 14.26 -2.36 -10.62
C VAL A 16 12.82 -2.65 -10.20
N TRP A 17 12.40 -1.99 -9.12
CA TRP A 17 11.16 -2.25 -8.39
C TRP A 17 9.94 -1.51 -8.94
N SER A 18 10.11 -0.54 -9.86
CA SER A 18 9.01 0.31 -10.34
C SER A 18 7.90 -0.48 -11.04
N ARG A 19 8.22 -1.66 -11.58
CA ARG A 19 7.23 -2.55 -12.23
C ARG A 19 6.13 -3.06 -11.30
N TRP A 20 6.32 -2.98 -9.98
CA TRP A 20 5.31 -3.38 -8.99
C TRP A 20 4.45 -2.23 -8.50
N VAL A 21 4.82 -0.97 -8.80
CA VAL A 21 4.00 0.18 -8.40
C VAL A 21 2.61 0.07 -9.04
N LYS A 22 1.57 0.16 -8.22
CA LYS A 22 0.18 0.13 -8.69
C LYS A 22 -0.21 1.51 -9.23
N PRO A 23 -0.70 1.63 -10.48
CA PRO A 23 -0.99 2.93 -11.09
C PRO A 23 -2.31 3.54 -10.58
N VAL A 24 -3.09 2.80 -9.79
CA VAL A 24 -4.48 3.11 -9.43
C VAL A 24 -4.61 4.50 -8.83
N LEU A 25 -4.00 4.77 -7.68
CA LEU A 25 -4.10 6.09 -7.04
C LEU A 25 -3.52 7.20 -7.91
N PHE A 26 -2.43 6.94 -8.64
CA PHE A 26 -1.82 7.95 -9.51
C PHE A 26 -2.77 8.40 -10.63
N ALA A 27 -3.62 7.52 -11.13
CA ALA A 27 -4.63 7.89 -12.14
C ALA A 27 -5.59 8.99 -11.66
N PHE A 28 -5.72 9.17 -10.34
CA PHE A 28 -6.58 10.17 -9.69
C PHE A 28 -5.82 11.38 -9.14
N ALA A 29 -4.50 11.47 -9.29
CA ALA A 29 -3.71 12.55 -8.68
C ALA A 29 -4.20 13.96 -9.04
N ASP A 30 -4.63 14.19 -10.29
CA ASP A 30 -5.16 15.49 -10.73
C ASP A 30 -6.38 15.93 -9.90
N SER A 31 -7.21 14.99 -9.44
CA SER A 31 -8.42 15.26 -8.64
C SER A 31 -8.16 15.81 -7.24
N VAL A 32 -6.90 15.71 -6.76
CA VAL A 32 -6.44 16.27 -5.49
C VAL A 32 -5.54 17.49 -5.71
N LEU A 33 -4.79 17.52 -6.82
CA LEU A 33 -3.93 18.65 -7.19
C LEU A 33 -4.71 19.90 -7.60
N GLU A 34 -5.93 19.73 -8.11
CA GLU A 34 -6.83 20.83 -8.52
C GLU A 34 -7.72 21.36 -7.39
N ALA A 35 -7.77 20.68 -6.24
CA ALA A 35 -8.56 21.14 -5.10
C ALA A 35 -7.93 22.41 -4.50
N PRO A 36 -8.70 23.49 -4.23
CA PRO A 36 -8.17 24.66 -3.52
C PRO A 36 -7.58 24.20 -2.20
N THR A 37 -6.31 24.53 -1.97
CA THR A 37 -5.61 24.28 -0.71
C THR A 37 -6.26 25.11 0.40
N ALA A 38 -7.42 24.66 0.91
CA ALA A 38 -7.92 25.11 2.20
C ALA A 38 -6.82 24.75 3.18
N GLY A 39 -6.26 25.78 3.84
CA GLY A 39 -5.01 25.72 4.59
C GLY A 39 -4.89 24.43 5.38
N SER A 40 -4.16 23.46 4.81
CA SER A 40 -3.76 22.28 5.54
C SER A 40 -2.70 22.80 6.49
N GLU A 41 -3.13 23.14 7.71
CA GLU A 41 -2.27 22.99 8.86
C GLU A 41 -1.52 21.68 8.64
N ARG A 42 -0.19 21.76 8.49
CA ARG A 42 0.65 20.56 8.55
C ARG A 42 0.21 19.90 9.84
N LEU A 43 -0.58 18.82 9.76
CA LEU A 43 -0.84 18.00 10.92
C LEU A 43 0.55 17.67 11.45
N GLN A 44 0.90 18.27 12.57
CA GLN A 44 2.11 17.98 13.35
C GLN A 44 1.93 16.60 14.00
N THR A 45 1.44 15.64 13.22
CA THR A 45 1.32 14.22 13.56
C THR A 45 2.48 13.46 12.93
N ALA A 46 3.61 14.14 12.70
CA ALA A 46 4.90 13.49 12.75
C ALA A 46 5.21 13.12 14.21
N ALA A 47 4.37 12.31 14.85
CA ALA A 47 4.87 11.39 15.86
C ALA A 47 6.05 10.69 15.17
N ARG A 48 7.26 10.95 15.67
CA ARG A 48 8.52 10.61 14.98
C ARG A 48 8.45 9.17 14.51
N ILE A 49 8.25 8.98 13.21
CA ILE A 49 8.27 7.66 12.59
C ILE A 49 9.63 7.04 12.92
N GLN A 50 9.61 6.04 13.79
CA GLN A 50 10.83 5.44 14.28
C GLN A 50 11.32 4.44 13.24
N THR A 51 12.58 4.59 12.85
CA THR A 51 13.30 3.67 11.95
C THR A 51 14.58 3.12 12.59
N GLY A 52 14.80 3.38 13.88
CA GLY A 52 15.98 2.92 14.62
C GLY A 52 16.07 1.41 14.79
N TRP A 53 14.97 0.69 14.59
CA TRP A 53 14.89 -0.77 14.59
C TRP A 53 15.40 -1.42 13.29
N LEU A 54 15.67 -0.62 12.25
CA LEU A 54 16.20 -1.15 11.00
C LEU A 54 17.60 -1.70 11.24
N PRO A 55 17.88 -2.95 10.80
CA PRO A 55 19.23 -3.49 10.86
C PRO A 55 20.22 -2.59 10.12
N SER A 56 21.42 -2.42 10.67
CA SER A 56 22.49 -1.59 10.08
C SER A 56 23.20 -2.26 8.90
N SER A 57 23.04 -3.57 8.74
CA SER A 57 23.67 -4.37 7.70
C SER A 57 22.67 -5.39 7.13
N GLY A 58 22.78 -5.67 5.83
CA GLY A 58 21.88 -6.58 5.11
C GLY A 58 20.92 -5.83 4.18
N SER A 59 20.46 -6.52 3.13
CA SER A 59 19.44 -6.00 2.21
C SER A 59 18.11 -6.65 2.56
N TYR A 60 17.25 -5.88 3.21
CA TYR A 60 15.90 -6.30 3.56
C TYR A 60 14.93 -5.72 2.54
N ALA A 61 13.89 -6.45 2.16
CA ALA A 61 12.68 -5.79 1.69
C ALA A 61 11.82 -5.43 2.91
N ILE A 62 11.08 -4.33 2.81
CA ILE A 62 10.14 -3.92 3.85
C ILE A 62 8.74 -3.98 3.27
N VAL A 63 7.81 -4.58 4.01
CA VAL A 63 6.38 -4.48 3.74
C VAL A 63 5.79 -3.58 4.81
N VAL A 64 5.38 -2.38 4.42
CA VAL A 64 4.68 -1.42 5.28
C VAL A 64 3.19 -1.68 5.12
N ASP A 65 2.59 -2.32 6.12
CA ASP A 65 1.16 -2.63 6.18
C ASP A 65 0.51 -1.84 7.33
N VAL A 66 0.29 -0.54 7.10
CA VAL A 66 -0.20 0.42 8.10
C VAL A 66 -1.34 1.27 7.51
N PRO A 67 -2.28 1.79 8.32
CA PRO A 67 -3.48 2.42 7.79
C PRO A 67 -3.22 3.82 7.23
N GLY A 68 -3.90 4.15 6.12
CA GLY A 68 -4.01 5.52 5.63
C GLY A 68 -2.67 6.16 5.23
N GLU A 69 -2.59 7.49 5.37
CA GLU A 69 -1.40 8.24 4.93
C GLU A 69 -0.13 7.93 5.73
N GLU A 70 -0.25 7.31 6.91
CA GLU A 70 0.89 6.90 7.72
C GLU A 70 1.83 5.97 6.93
N GLY A 71 1.29 5.12 6.05
CA GLY A 71 2.10 4.24 5.19
C GLY A 71 2.97 5.00 4.20
N VAL A 72 2.46 6.10 3.67
CA VAL A 72 3.22 7.02 2.80
C VAL A 72 4.34 7.69 3.59
N MET A 73 4.05 8.14 4.81
CA MET A 73 5.03 8.78 5.68
C MET A 73 6.15 7.80 6.10
N TYR A 74 5.81 6.54 6.39
CA TYR A 74 6.79 5.47 6.60
C TYR A 74 7.66 5.26 5.37
N GLY A 75 7.05 5.22 4.19
CA GLY A 75 7.78 5.17 2.92
C GLY A 75 8.81 6.30 2.79
N LEU A 76 8.45 7.54 3.14
CA LEU A 76 9.36 8.69 3.08
C LEU A 76 10.52 8.57 4.08
N GLU A 77 10.29 8.14 5.32
CA GLU A 77 11.39 7.92 6.26
C GLU A 77 12.32 6.78 5.81
N LEU A 78 11.75 5.70 5.27
CA LEU A 78 12.53 4.60 4.69
C LEU A 78 13.32 5.06 3.46
N ALA A 79 12.80 6.00 2.67
CA ALA A 79 13.55 6.64 1.59
C ALA A 79 14.77 7.40 2.09
N ARG A 80 14.66 8.11 3.22
CA ARG A 80 15.85 8.74 3.87
C ARG A 80 16.87 7.70 4.33
N ARG A 81 16.42 6.47 4.61
CA ARG A 81 17.26 5.29 4.90
C ARG A 81 17.67 4.49 3.67
N ARG A 82 17.53 5.07 2.47
CA ARG A 82 17.95 4.48 1.18
C ARG A 82 17.09 3.31 0.68
N TYR A 83 15.86 3.15 1.17
CA TYR A 83 14.88 2.22 0.61
C TYR A 83 14.01 2.90 -0.45
N ARG A 84 13.58 2.16 -1.47
CA ARG A 84 12.68 2.64 -2.52
C ARG A 84 11.23 2.42 -2.08
N PRO A 85 10.41 3.48 -1.86
CA PRO A 85 8.99 3.29 -1.61
C PRO A 85 8.31 2.75 -2.87
N ILE A 86 7.54 1.68 -2.74
CA ILE A 86 6.78 1.02 -3.82
C ILE A 86 5.30 1.01 -3.43
N PRO A 87 4.51 2.01 -3.86
CA PRO A 87 3.08 2.06 -3.57
C PRO A 87 2.32 0.89 -4.22
N LEU A 88 1.67 0.06 -3.40
CA LEU A 88 0.83 -1.07 -3.85
C LEU A 88 -0.67 -0.83 -3.61
N TYR A 89 -1.07 0.42 -3.37
CA TYR A 89 -2.47 0.79 -3.13
C TYR A 89 -3.33 0.52 -4.38
N ASN A 90 -4.33 -0.35 -4.24
CA ASN A 90 -5.15 -0.86 -5.36
C ASN A 90 -6.67 -0.55 -5.23
N ALA A 91 -7.05 0.20 -4.20
CA ALA A 91 -8.41 0.69 -4.01
C ALA A 91 -8.63 1.98 -4.81
N LEU A 92 -9.79 2.10 -5.46
CA LEU A 92 -10.20 3.36 -6.08
C LEU A 92 -10.66 4.37 -5.00
N PRO A 93 -10.28 5.65 -5.08
CA PRO A 93 -10.73 6.65 -4.11
C PRO A 93 -12.21 6.99 -4.22
N PHE A 94 -12.81 6.75 -5.40
CA PHE A 94 -14.22 6.95 -5.74
C PHE A 94 -14.47 6.37 -7.15
N PRO A 95 -15.73 6.25 -7.62
CA PRO A 95 -16.05 5.78 -8.97
C PRO A 95 -15.33 6.56 -10.09
N LEU A 96 -14.92 5.87 -11.15
CA LEU A 96 -14.17 6.49 -12.27
C LEU A 96 -14.96 7.60 -12.98
N ASN A 97 -16.28 7.44 -13.10
CA ASN A 97 -17.18 8.45 -13.69
C ASN A 97 -17.32 9.71 -12.81
N GLU A 98 -16.91 9.66 -11.54
CA GLU A 98 -16.94 10.79 -10.61
C GLU A 98 -15.62 11.55 -10.54
N LYS A 99 -14.66 11.25 -11.42
CA LYS A 99 -13.33 11.86 -11.41
C LYS A 99 -13.33 13.38 -11.54
N LEU A 100 -14.29 13.92 -12.29
CA LEU A 100 -14.48 15.36 -12.47
C LEU A 100 -15.54 15.94 -11.52
N THR A 101 -16.16 15.09 -10.70
CA THR A 101 -17.16 15.53 -9.71
C THR A 101 -16.46 16.27 -8.56
N PRO A 102 -17.00 17.41 -8.09
CA PRO A 102 -16.49 18.11 -6.91
C PRO A 102 -16.45 17.18 -5.69
N PRO A 103 -15.43 17.29 -4.80
CA PRO A 103 -15.28 16.38 -3.66
C PRO A 103 -16.53 16.18 -2.80
N GLN A 104 -17.35 17.22 -2.61
CA GLN A 104 -18.56 17.19 -1.78
C GLN A 104 -19.71 16.37 -2.40
N ALA A 105 -19.66 16.11 -3.70
CA ALA A 105 -20.70 15.39 -4.44
C ALA A 105 -20.25 13.98 -4.86
N ARG A 106 -19.09 13.51 -4.38
CA ARG A 106 -18.60 12.15 -4.64
C ARG A 106 -19.28 11.13 -3.73
N SER A 107 -19.40 9.91 -4.23
CA SER A 107 -19.88 8.76 -3.48
C SER A 107 -19.04 8.54 -2.23
N THR A 108 -19.71 8.23 -1.11
CA THR A 108 -19.05 7.79 0.12
C THR A 108 -18.39 6.42 -0.12
N THR A 109 -17.21 6.20 0.44
CA THR A 109 -16.44 4.97 0.22
C THR A 109 -16.28 4.14 1.48
N THR A 110 -16.18 2.82 1.33
CA THR A 110 -15.97 1.91 2.48
C THR A 110 -14.59 2.02 3.10
N VAL A 111 -13.58 2.42 2.32
CA VAL A 111 -12.16 2.56 2.72
C VAL A 111 -11.64 3.93 2.30
N GLU A 112 -11.22 4.73 3.26
CA GLU A 112 -10.76 6.10 3.04
C GLU A 112 -9.31 6.14 2.52
N VAL A 113 -9.15 6.16 1.19
CA VAL A 113 -7.83 6.21 0.53
C VAL A 113 -7.46 7.59 -0.02
N THR A 114 -8.38 8.57 0.03
CA THR A 114 -8.10 9.95 -0.39
C THR A 114 -6.94 10.61 0.40
N PRO A 115 -6.82 10.42 1.74
CA PRO A 115 -5.65 10.91 2.47
C PRO A 115 -4.32 10.31 1.98
N ILE A 116 -4.32 9.04 1.57
CA ILE A 116 -3.13 8.36 1.00
C ILE A 116 -2.72 9.05 -0.31
N LEU A 117 -3.68 9.28 -1.20
CA LEU A 117 -3.45 9.98 -2.46
C LEU A 117 -2.93 11.41 -2.22
N ALA A 118 -3.54 12.14 -1.30
CA ALA A 118 -3.09 13.48 -0.92
C ALA A 118 -1.65 13.48 -0.40
N ALA A 119 -1.28 12.50 0.44
CA ALA A 119 0.08 12.34 0.94
C ALA A 119 1.08 12.00 -0.16
N ILE A 120 0.74 11.11 -1.10
CA ILE A 120 1.57 10.80 -2.27
C ILE A 120 1.85 12.09 -3.06
N CYS A 121 0.82 12.86 -3.38
CA CYS A 121 0.96 14.11 -4.14
C CYS A 121 1.80 15.15 -3.37
N ARG A 122 1.50 15.35 -2.08
CA ARG A 122 2.20 16.29 -1.19
C ARG A 122 3.69 15.96 -1.05
N GLU A 123 4.02 14.70 -0.80
CA GLU A 123 5.40 14.27 -0.52
C GLU A 123 6.23 13.96 -1.77
N THR A 124 5.63 14.04 -2.96
CA THR A 124 6.36 13.82 -4.23
C THR A 124 7.57 14.74 -4.35
N ALA A 125 7.44 16.03 -4.00
CA ALA A 125 8.56 16.96 -4.06
C ALA A 125 9.67 16.62 -3.05
N THR A 126 9.30 16.08 -1.89
CA THR A 126 10.24 15.57 -0.87
C THR A 126 10.98 14.34 -1.42
N LEU A 127 10.26 13.34 -1.91
CA LEU A 127 10.83 12.10 -2.45
C LEU A 127 11.76 12.38 -3.63
N LYS A 128 11.40 13.30 -4.53
CA LYS A 128 12.24 13.70 -5.67
C LYS A 128 13.62 14.23 -5.26
N LYS A 129 13.73 14.87 -4.09
CA LYS A 129 15.02 15.37 -3.56
C LYS A 129 15.88 14.25 -2.96
N ILE A 130 15.29 13.11 -2.62
CA ILE A 130 15.99 11.93 -2.11
C ILE A 130 16.53 11.13 -3.30
N HIS A 131 17.79 11.35 -3.65
CA HIS A 131 18.46 10.65 -4.75
C HIS A 131 18.76 9.19 -4.37
N LEU A 132 17.80 8.30 -4.63
CA LEU A 132 17.89 6.88 -4.36
C LEU A 132 18.52 6.12 -5.53
N SER A 133 19.35 5.11 -5.24
CA SER A 133 19.89 4.19 -6.26
C SER A 133 18.77 3.45 -6.99
N PRO A 134 18.88 3.17 -8.31
CA PRO A 134 17.95 2.30 -9.03
C PRO A 134 17.80 0.90 -8.42
N ALA A 135 18.84 0.42 -7.72
CA ALA A 135 18.89 -0.87 -7.03
C ALA A 135 18.57 -0.77 -5.52
N ALA A 136 18.18 0.40 -5.01
CA ALA A 136 17.79 0.57 -3.61
C ALA A 136 16.72 -0.46 -3.21
N PRO A 137 16.84 -1.15 -2.06
CA PRO A 137 15.89 -2.20 -1.66
C PRO A 137 14.47 -1.66 -1.53
N PRO A 138 13.43 -2.47 -1.79
CA PRO A 138 12.06 -2.00 -1.83
C PRO A 138 11.45 -1.87 -0.42
N ALA A 139 10.62 -0.85 -0.26
CA ALA A 139 9.64 -0.71 0.81
C ALA A 139 8.25 -0.72 0.17
N PHE A 140 7.61 -1.88 0.12
CA PHE A 140 6.26 -2.07 -0.41
C PHE A 140 5.23 -1.46 0.53
N LEU A 141 4.42 -0.52 0.04
CA LEU A 141 3.44 0.21 0.86
C LEU A 141 2.04 -0.32 0.57
N LEU A 142 1.39 -0.85 1.61
CA LEU A 142 -0.01 -1.26 1.61
C LEU A 142 -0.78 -0.47 2.67
N ASP A 143 -2.07 -0.32 2.43
CA ASP A 143 -3.01 0.21 3.41
C ASP A 143 -3.57 -0.95 4.24
N ALA A 144 -3.37 -0.94 5.55
CA ALA A 144 -3.88 -1.99 6.45
C ALA A 144 -5.41 -2.10 6.44
N ASP A 145 -6.10 -0.98 6.17
CA ASP A 145 -7.55 -0.92 6.13
C ASP A 145 -8.14 -1.40 4.81
N ARG A 146 -7.31 -1.76 3.81
CA ARG A 146 -7.75 -2.15 2.46
C ARG A 146 -8.86 -3.21 2.43
N ARG A 147 -8.90 -4.11 3.43
CA ARG A 147 -9.91 -5.19 3.55
C ARG A 147 -11.05 -4.86 4.52
N ILE A 148 -10.90 -3.81 5.30
CA ILE A 148 -11.77 -3.47 6.44
C ILE A 148 -12.68 -2.34 6.00
N ALA A 149 -13.97 -2.63 5.89
CA ALA A 149 -14.98 -1.60 5.69
C ALA A 149 -15.03 -0.75 6.97
N ARG A 150 -14.66 0.53 6.89
CA ARG A 150 -14.88 1.49 7.99
C ARG A 150 -16.33 1.98 8.02
N ILE A 151 -16.99 1.94 6.87
CA ILE A 151 -18.42 2.21 6.67
C ILE A 151 -19.02 0.94 6.07
N ASP A 152 -20.18 0.52 6.57
CA ASP A 152 -20.86 -0.67 6.08
C ASP A 152 -21.21 -0.52 4.58
N PRO A 153 -21.01 -1.58 3.77
CA PRO A 153 -21.31 -1.56 2.34
C PRO A 153 -22.83 -1.64 2.12
N GLU A 154 -23.52 -0.53 2.33
CA GLU A 154 -24.96 -0.35 2.07
C GLU A 154 -25.23 0.15 0.64
N PRO A 155 -26.43 -0.06 0.08
CA PRO A 155 -26.78 0.43 -1.25
C PRO A 155 -26.44 1.92 -1.46
N GLY A 156 -25.76 2.22 -2.57
CA GLY A 156 -25.29 3.58 -2.88
C GLY A 156 -23.91 3.94 -2.30
N ILE A 157 -23.37 3.16 -1.36
CA ILE A 157 -21.97 3.28 -0.92
C ILE A 157 -21.05 2.64 -1.97
N PHE A 158 -19.89 3.26 -2.20
CA PHE A 158 -18.86 2.71 -3.05
C PHE A 158 -17.97 1.75 -2.26
N ASP A 159 -18.14 0.45 -2.48
CA ASP A 159 -17.27 -0.57 -1.92
C ASP A 159 -15.97 -0.63 -2.72
N ASN A 160 -14.94 0.01 -2.16
CA ASN A 160 -13.60 0.10 -2.72
C ASN A 160 -12.59 -0.75 -1.96
N ARG A 161 -13.05 -1.71 -1.16
CA ARG A 161 -12.15 -2.67 -0.52
C ARG A 161 -11.31 -3.38 -1.57
N SER A 162 -10.07 -3.65 -1.22
CA SER A 162 -9.11 -4.36 -2.06
C SER A 162 -8.42 -5.46 -1.28
N VAL A 163 -7.80 -6.38 -2.02
CA VAL A 163 -7.00 -7.47 -1.47
C VAL A 163 -5.65 -7.48 -2.16
N SER A 164 -4.63 -7.91 -1.43
CA SER A 164 -3.31 -8.19 -1.99
C SER A 164 -3.22 -9.63 -2.48
N PHE A 165 -2.53 -9.83 -3.61
CA PHE A 165 -2.21 -11.14 -4.19
C PHE A 165 -0.71 -11.36 -4.25
N GLU A 166 -0.28 -12.62 -4.38
CA GLU A 166 1.14 -12.97 -4.60
C GLU A 166 1.74 -12.25 -5.82
N THR A 167 0.95 -12.09 -6.88
CA THR A 167 1.38 -11.44 -8.14
C THR A 167 1.55 -9.92 -8.01
N ASP A 168 1.11 -9.32 -6.90
CA ASP A 168 1.34 -7.89 -6.65
C ASP A 168 2.78 -7.62 -6.19
N PHE A 169 3.56 -8.67 -5.94
CA PHE A 169 4.91 -8.61 -5.42
C PHE A 169 5.90 -9.37 -6.32
N PRO A 170 7.22 -9.13 -6.18
CA PRO A 170 8.24 -9.99 -6.78
C PRO A 170 8.16 -11.41 -6.19
N SER A 171 8.57 -12.42 -6.97
CA SER A 171 8.75 -13.77 -6.46
C SER A 171 9.91 -13.86 -5.47
N ALA A 172 9.97 -14.95 -4.69
CA ALA A 172 11.10 -15.23 -3.81
C ALA A 172 12.43 -15.26 -4.58
N ASP A 173 12.46 -15.96 -5.72
CA ASP A 173 13.64 -16.03 -6.59
C ASP A 173 14.08 -14.65 -7.07
N PHE A 174 13.13 -13.77 -7.40
CA PHE A 174 13.44 -12.40 -7.80
C PHE A 174 14.08 -11.61 -6.65
N LEU A 175 13.54 -11.72 -5.42
CA LEU A 175 14.13 -11.07 -4.25
C LEU A 175 15.55 -11.59 -3.98
N LEU A 176 15.76 -12.90 -3.99
CA LEU A 176 17.05 -13.53 -3.75
C LEU A 176 18.09 -13.15 -4.81
N ALA A 177 17.69 -13.10 -6.08
CA ALA A 177 18.55 -12.65 -7.18
C ALA A 177 19.02 -11.19 -7.02
N HIS A 178 18.29 -10.38 -6.24
CA HIS A 178 18.65 -9.01 -5.88
C HIS A 178 19.20 -8.89 -4.45
N ALA A 179 19.77 -9.99 -3.93
CA ALA A 179 20.40 -10.10 -2.62
C ALA A 179 19.47 -9.80 -1.44
N ILE A 180 18.15 -9.90 -1.62
CA ILE A 180 17.16 -9.74 -0.56
C ILE A 180 16.78 -11.13 -0.02
N GLY A 181 17.49 -11.56 1.02
CA GLY A 181 17.22 -12.82 1.72
C GLY A 181 16.23 -12.70 2.88
N SER A 182 15.74 -11.49 3.16
CA SER A 182 14.87 -11.24 4.32
C SER A 182 13.87 -10.13 4.07
N VAL A 183 12.67 -10.29 4.64
CA VAL A 183 11.58 -9.31 4.60
C VAL A 183 11.19 -8.93 6.03
N ILE A 184 11.05 -7.63 6.28
CA ILE A 184 10.45 -7.11 7.52
C ILE A 184 9.05 -6.61 7.21
N VAL A 185 8.03 -7.19 7.85
CA VAL A 185 6.66 -6.72 7.79
C VAL A 185 6.41 -5.79 8.98
N LEU A 186 6.17 -4.52 8.67
CA LEU A 186 5.83 -3.47 9.61
C LEU A 186 4.31 -3.30 9.65
N GLN A 187 3.70 -3.52 10.81
CA GLN A 187 2.24 -3.49 10.97
C GLN A 187 1.83 -3.11 12.39
N LYS A 188 0.58 -2.65 12.58
CA LYS A 188 0.04 -2.27 13.90
C LYS A 188 -0.21 -3.49 14.78
N ASP A 189 -0.80 -4.52 14.21
CA ASP A 189 -1.20 -5.72 14.94
C ASP A 189 -0.09 -6.78 14.98
N SER A 190 -0.23 -7.77 15.88
CA SER A 190 0.72 -8.89 15.91
C SER A 190 0.52 -9.89 14.78
N ASP A 191 -0.70 -9.92 14.23
CA ASP A 191 -1.12 -10.94 13.27
C ASP A 191 -0.97 -10.42 11.84
N ILE A 192 -0.42 -11.28 10.98
CA ILE A 192 -0.28 -10.98 9.56
C ILE A 192 -1.67 -10.90 8.92
N ALA A 193 -1.87 -9.85 8.12
CA ALA A 193 -3.07 -9.69 7.30
C ALA A 193 -3.33 -10.94 6.44
N GLY A 194 -4.59 -11.42 6.44
CA GLY A 194 -4.92 -12.72 5.86
C GLY A 194 -4.63 -12.84 4.35
N ASP A 195 -4.75 -11.73 3.62
CA ASP A 195 -4.41 -11.65 2.19
C ASP A 195 -2.89 -11.62 1.95
N LEU A 196 -2.13 -10.96 2.84
CA LEU A 196 -0.68 -10.90 2.78
C LEU A 196 -0.01 -12.24 3.14
N ALA A 197 -0.65 -13.04 4.00
CA ALA A 197 -0.12 -14.31 4.48
C ALA A 197 0.28 -15.27 3.35
N GLN A 198 -0.45 -15.27 2.23
CA GLN A 198 -0.15 -16.14 1.09
C GLN A 198 1.18 -15.75 0.42
N THR A 199 1.37 -14.46 0.15
CA THR A 199 2.63 -13.90 -0.38
C THR A 199 3.80 -14.22 0.54
N LEU A 200 3.67 -13.96 1.84
CA LEU A 200 4.76 -14.20 2.80
C LEU A 200 5.10 -15.69 2.93
N LEU A 201 4.09 -16.58 2.85
CA LEU A 201 4.32 -18.01 2.84
C LEU A 201 5.07 -18.46 1.57
N SER A 202 4.71 -17.89 0.40
CA SER A 202 5.39 -18.15 -0.86
C SER A 202 6.86 -17.74 -0.79
N TRP A 203 7.15 -16.55 -0.26
CA TRP A 203 8.51 -16.08 0.03
C TRP A 203 9.27 -16.98 1.00
N GLN A 204 8.64 -17.36 2.12
CA GLN A 204 9.24 -18.26 3.10
C GLN A 204 9.61 -19.61 2.49
N ARG A 205 8.74 -20.19 1.66
CA ARG A 205 9.00 -21.46 0.97
C ARG A 205 10.12 -21.35 -0.06
N GLY A 206 10.26 -20.17 -0.68
CA GLY A 206 11.37 -19.84 -1.56
C GLY A 206 12.65 -19.43 -0.83
N GLY A 207 12.73 -19.55 0.50
CA GLY A 207 13.96 -19.31 1.27
C GLY A 207 14.15 -17.88 1.78
N VAL A 208 13.16 -17.00 1.65
CA VAL A 208 13.21 -15.64 2.21
C VAL A 208 12.76 -15.65 3.68
N HIS A 209 13.61 -15.15 4.59
CA HIS A 209 13.27 -15.10 6.02
C HIS A 209 12.27 -13.97 6.32
N ILE A 210 11.25 -14.25 7.11
CA ILE A 210 10.21 -13.28 7.46
C ILE A 210 10.40 -12.79 8.90
N PHE A 211 10.35 -11.47 9.08
CA PHE A 211 10.39 -10.79 10.35
C PHE A 211 9.15 -9.94 10.53
N LEU A 212 8.63 -9.84 11.76
CA LEU A 212 7.55 -8.92 12.11
C LEU A 212 8.08 -7.80 12.97
N LYS A 213 7.63 -6.58 12.68
CA LYS A 213 7.87 -5.39 13.47
C LYS A 213 6.55 -4.69 13.76
N ARG A 214 6.24 -4.52 15.05
CA ARG A 214 5.08 -3.73 15.47
C ARG A 214 5.43 -2.24 15.44
N ILE A 215 4.52 -1.42 14.91
CA ILE A 215 4.65 0.05 14.96
C ILE A 215 4.58 0.54 16.41
N GLY A 216 5.39 1.54 16.76
CA GLY A 216 5.41 2.13 18.11
C GLY A 216 6.11 1.29 19.18
N ASP A 217 6.43 0.02 18.89
CA ASP A 217 7.29 -0.77 19.75
C ASP A 217 8.76 -0.33 19.57
N ALA A 218 9.55 -0.34 20.64
CA ALA A 218 10.99 -0.06 20.58
C ALA A 218 11.84 -1.32 20.25
N THR A 219 11.24 -2.52 20.32
CA THR A 219 11.96 -3.79 20.13
C THR A 219 12.46 -4.00 18.69
N SER A 220 13.47 -4.86 18.51
CA SER A 220 13.91 -5.26 17.17
C SER A 220 12.85 -6.14 16.47
N PRO A 221 12.83 -6.20 15.12
CA PRO A 221 11.98 -7.13 14.39
C PRO A 221 12.22 -8.58 14.84
N ARG A 222 11.15 -9.32 15.09
CA ARG A 222 11.22 -10.73 15.51
C ARG A 222 11.07 -11.67 14.32
N SER A 223 11.85 -12.73 14.26
CA SER A 223 11.66 -13.77 13.24
C SER A 223 10.32 -14.49 13.45
N VAL A 224 9.65 -14.83 12.35
CA VAL A 224 8.40 -15.58 12.37
C VAL A 224 8.39 -16.69 11.33
N VAL A 225 7.65 -17.75 11.65
CA VAL A 225 7.27 -18.79 10.68
C VAL A 225 5.82 -18.54 10.28
N VAL A 226 5.62 -18.08 9.06
CA VAL A 226 4.31 -17.87 8.47
C VAL A 226 3.63 -19.22 8.27
N GLN A 227 2.46 -19.37 8.90
CA GLN A 227 1.64 -20.57 8.79
C GLN A 227 0.71 -20.47 7.57
N PRO A 228 0.39 -21.60 6.92
CA PRO A 228 -0.58 -21.60 5.84
C PRO A 228 -1.95 -21.06 6.32
N PRO A 229 -2.61 -20.19 5.55
CA PRO A 229 -3.96 -19.76 5.89
C PRO A 229 -4.88 -20.99 5.87
N SER A 230 -5.76 -21.09 6.87
CA SER A 230 -6.70 -22.21 7.01
C SER A 230 -7.57 -22.37 5.76
N LEU A 231 -7.95 -23.62 5.44
CA LEU A 231 -8.76 -23.95 4.25
C LEU A 231 -10.08 -23.16 4.22
N LEU A 232 -10.70 -22.93 5.38
CA LEU A 232 -11.87 -22.07 5.54
C LEU A 232 -11.57 -20.63 5.10
N ARG A 233 -10.44 -20.05 5.50
CA ARG A 233 -10.03 -18.69 5.12
C ARG A 233 -9.75 -18.57 3.61
N ARG A 234 -9.24 -19.64 2.98
CA ARG A 234 -9.05 -19.71 1.51
C ARG A 234 -10.39 -19.78 0.76
N LEU A 235 -11.37 -20.52 1.30
CA LEU A 235 -12.71 -20.60 0.72
C LEU A 235 -13.45 -19.26 0.85
N TRP A 236 -13.39 -18.65 2.04
CA TRP A 236 -13.92 -17.31 2.30
C TRP A 236 -13.25 -16.24 1.43
N TYR A 237 -11.95 -16.32 1.19
CA TYR A 237 -11.22 -15.44 0.29
C TYR A 237 -11.73 -15.55 -1.16
N ARG A 238 -11.97 -16.76 -1.67
CA ARG A 238 -12.52 -16.96 -3.02
C ARG A 238 -13.96 -16.45 -3.12
N ILE A 239 -14.74 -16.61 -2.06
CA ILE A 239 -16.13 -16.13 -1.98
C ILE A 239 -16.17 -14.59 -1.88
N SER A 240 -15.31 -13.95 -1.09
CA SER A 240 -15.23 -12.48 -1.00
C SER A 240 -14.74 -11.84 -2.30
N VAL A 241 -13.80 -12.49 -3.01
CA VAL A 241 -13.39 -12.04 -4.35
C VAL A 241 -14.53 -12.20 -5.37
N ALA A 242 -15.33 -13.26 -5.28
CA ALA A 242 -16.45 -13.49 -6.20
C ALA A 242 -17.68 -12.59 -5.92
N LEU A 243 -17.93 -12.24 -4.65
CA LEU A 243 -19.12 -11.48 -4.23
C LEU A 243 -18.89 -9.96 -4.09
N SER A 244 -17.65 -9.50 -3.82
CA SER A 244 -17.37 -8.08 -3.57
C SER A 244 -16.49 -7.40 -4.62
N LEU A 245 -15.84 -8.14 -5.52
CA LEU A 245 -14.79 -7.57 -6.36
C LEU A 245 -15.11 -7.68 -7.85
N ARG A 246 -15.94 -6.78 -8.37
CA ARG A 246 -15.88 -6.47 -9.80
C ARG A 246 -14.56 -5.76 -10.07
N ARG A 247 -13.65 -6.43 -10.78
CA ARG A 247 -12.42 -5.81 -11.28
C ARG A 247 -12.80 -4.73 -12.30
N GLY A 248 -12.42 -3.48 -12.05
CA GLY A 248 -12.60 -2.38 -13.00
C GLY A 248 -11.60 -2.44 -14.16
N GLU A 249 -11.77 -1.58 -15.15
CA GLU A 249 -10.93 -1.50 -16.37
C GLU A 249 -9.43 -1.30 -16.09
N LEU A 250 -9.08 -0.76 -14.92
CA LEU A 250 -7.68 -0.54 -14.49
C LEU A 250 -7.08 -1.72 -13.70
N GLY A 251 -7.79 -2.85 -13.58
CA GLY A 251 -7.40 -3.94 -12.67
C GLY A 251 -7.55 -3.61 -11.18
N ALA A 252 -8.14 -2.45 -10.88
CA ALA A 252 -8.41 -1.92 -9.55
C ALA A 252 -9.73 -2.46 -8.98
N PHE A 253 -9.94 -2.28 -7.68
CA PHE A 253 -11.16 -2.66 -6.99
C PHE A 253 -12.05 -1.45 -6.68
N GLY A 254 -13.35 -1.62 -6.92
CA GLY A 254 -14.35 -0.60 -6.62
C GLY A 254 -15.67 -0.81 -7.38
N SER A 255 -16.80 -0.85 -6.68
CA SER A 255 -18.14 -0.80 -7.28
C SER A 255 -19.18 -0.20 -6.34
N ILE A 256 -20.21 0.43 -6.89
CA ILE A 256 -21.38 0.86 -6.12
C ILE A 256 -22.16 -0.38 -5.66
N VAL A 257 -22.49 -0.44 -4.37
CA VAL A 257 -23.34 -1.49 -3.82
C VAL A 257 -24.76 -1.34 -4.40
N PRO A 258 -25.31 -2.38 -5.05
CA PRO A 258 -26.62 -2.30 -5.68
C PRO A 258 -27.74 -2.26 -4.65
N SER A 259 -28.83 -1.56 -4.96
CA SER A 259 -30.09 -1.72 -4.23
C SER A 259 -30.64 -3.13 -4.49
N ALA A 260 -31.21 -3.76 -3.46
CA ALA A 260 -32.02 -4.96 -3.67
C ALA A 260 -33.21 -4.59 -4.57
N GLY A 261 -33.34 -5.27 -5.70
CA GLY A 261 -34.45 -5.11 -6.63
C GLY A 261 -35.75 -5.74 -6.13
#